data_AF-A0A518I8K7-F1
#
_entry.id   AF-A0A518I8K7-F1
#
_cell.length_a   1.000
_cell.length_b   1.000
_cell.length_c   1.000
_cell.angle_alpha   90.00
_cell.angle_beta   90.00
_cell.angle_gamma   90.00
#
_symmetry.space_group_name_H-M   'P 1'
#
loop_
_entity.id
_entity.type
_entity.pdbx_description
1 polymer ?
#
loop_
_entity_poly.entity_id
_entity_poly.type
_entity_poly.pdbx_seq_one_letter_code
_entity_poly.pdbx_strand_id
1 'polypeptide(L)'
;MSDEKRFKLSRLLGYIILFFLVAYVLSIGPVVGSLQTPQGTPLQYVPLLTAVYGPLVWVIDRVPFLEKVVQRYIEFCSPDFEHAPAP
;
A
#
# COMPACT_ATOMS: atom_id res chain seq x y z
N MET A 1 -1.23 -0.75 -37.49
CA MET A 1 -0.62 0.07 -36.41
C MET A 1 0.88 0.03 -36.62
N SER A 2 1.55 1.15 -36.92
CA SER A 2 3.00 1.13 -37.25
C SER A 2 3.86 0.82 -36.02
N ASP A 3 5.05 0.27 -36.24
CA ASP A 3 5.98 -0.12 -35.17
C ASP A 3 6.31 1.02 -34.20
N GLU A 4 6.38 2.26 -34.71
CA GLU A 4 6.61 3.44 -33.87
C GLU A 4 5.47 3.67 -32.85
N LYS A 5 4.23 3.39 -33.24
CA LYS A 5 3.06 3.48 -32.33
C LYS A 5 3.09 2.37 -31.28
N ARG A 6 3.57 1.17 -31.63
CA ARG A 6 3.71 0.04 -30.70
C ARG A 6 4.80 0.30 -29.65
N PHE A 7 5.94 0.85 -30.07
CA PHE A 7 7.02 1.22 -29.17
C PHE A 7 6.62 2.34 -28.19
N LYS A 8 5.92 3.37 -28.67
CA LYS A 8 5.39 4.43 -27.80
C LYS A 8 4.37 3.89 -26.79
N LEU A 9 3.50 2.97 -27.23
CA LEU A 9 2.51 2.34 -26.36
C LEU A 9 3.16 1.48 -25.26
N SER A 10 4.14 0.64 -25.60
CA SER A 10 4.83 -0.20 -24.62
C SER A 10 5.58 0.63 -23.59
N ARG A 11 6.21 1.73 -24.02
CA ARG A 11 6.89 2.67 -23.12
C ARG A 11 5.92 3.34 -22.15
N LEU A 12 4.77 3.80 -22.66
CA LEU A 12 3.71 4.37 -21.84
C LEU A 12 3.20 3.36 -20.81
N LEU A 13 2.93 2.13 -21.25
CA LEU A 13 2.43 1.07 -20.38
C LEU A 13 3.43 0.73 -19.27
N GLY A 14 4.73 0.70 -19.59
CA GLY A 14 5.79 0.53 -18.60
C GLY A 14 5.77 1.60 -17.51
N TYR A 15 5.64 2.88 -17.91
CA TYR A 15 5.52 3.98 -16.94
C TYR A 15 4.25 3.90 -16.10
N ILE A 16 3.13 3.52 -16.71
CA ILE A 16 1.86 3.34 -16.01
C ILE A 16 1.99 2.25 -14.95
N ILE A 17 2.55 1.08 -15.30
CA ILE A 17 2.74 -0.02 -14.36
C ILE A 17 3.65 0.41 -13.21
N LEU A 18 4.77 1.08 -13.50
CA LEU A 18 5.68 1.57 -12.48
C LEU A 18 4.99 2.57 -11.54
N PHE A 19 4.21 3.49 -12.11
CA PHE A 19 3.44 4.47 -11.35
C PHE A 19 2.42 3.80 -10.44
N PHE A 20 1.66 2.83 -10.96
CA PHE A 20 0.69 2.06 -10.16
C PHE A 20 1.36 1.24 -9.07
N LEU A 21 2.56 0.70 -9.30
CA LEU A 21 3.30 -0.04 -8.29
C LEU A 21 3.71 0.86 -7.13
N VAL A 22 4.22 2.06 -7.43
CA VAL A 22 4.56 3.06 -6.40
C VAL A 22 3.30 3.49 -5.66
N ALA A 23 2.22 3.80 -6.38
CA ALA A 23 0.95 4.17 -5.78
C ALA A 23 0.38 3.07 -4.86
N TYR A 24 0.50 1.80 -5.27
CA TYR A 24 0.09 0.63 -4.47
C TYR A 24 0.88 0.50 -3.17
N VAL A 25 2.21 0.70 -3.21
CA VAL A 25 3.02 0.65 -1.98
C VAL A 25 2.68 1.83 -1.06
N LEU A 26 2.49 3.03 -1.62
CA LEU A 26 2.11 4.21 -0.84
C LEU A 26 0.68 4.11 -0.28
N SER A 27 -0.23 3.40 -0.93
CA SER A 27 -1.61 3.33 -0.41
C SER A 27 -1.75 2.50 0.87
N ILE A 28 -0.78 1.67 1.27
CA ILE A 28 -0.89 0.84 2.49
C ILE A 28 -1.03 1.67 3.77
N GLY A 29 -0.29 2.78 3.89
CA GLY A 29 -0.31 3.67 5.05
C GLY A 29 -1.70 4.22 5.37
N PRO A 30 -2.30 5.01 4.46
CA PRO A 30 -3.63 5.58 4.68
C PRO A 30 -4.72 4.50 4.79
N VAL A 31 -4.58 3.35 4.11
CA VAL A 31 -5.55 2.24 4.19
C VAL A 31 -5.51 1.53 5.55
N VAL A 32 -4.32 1.27 6.10
CA VAL A 32 -4.20 0.70 7.45
C VAL A 32 -4.71 1.70 8.48
N GLY A 33 -4.37 2.97 8.34
CA GLY A 33 -4.89 4.05 9.16
C GLY A 33 -6.42 4.15 9.16
N SER A 34 -7.02 4.04 7.97
CA SER A 34 -8.48 4.08 7.83
C SER A 34 -9.17 2.83 8.36
N LEU A 35 -8.49 1.70 8.55
CA LEU A 35 -9.07 0.50 9.18
C LEU A 35 -9.09 0.59 10.71
N GLN A 36 -8.23 1.41 11.30
CA GLN A 36 -8.03 1.49 12.74
C GLN A 36 -8.85 2.61 13.41
N THR A 37 -9.47 3.49 12.63
CA THR A 37 -10.33 4.56 13.15
C THR A 37 -11.76 4.06 13.41
N PRO A 38 -12.48 4.52 14.45
CA PRO A 38 -13.86 4.12 14.74
C PRO A 38 -14.89 4.47 13.65
N GLN A 39 -14.55 5.45 12.81
CA GLN A 39 -15.30 5.87 11.61
C GLN A 39 -14.75 5.22 10.32
N GLY A 40 -13.82 4.28 10.51
CA GLY A 40 -12.98 3.68 9.50
C GLY A 40 -13.67 2.62 8.64
N THR A 41 -12.90 2.10 7.68
CA THR A 41 -13.37 1.15 6.66
C THR A 41 -14.04 -0.07 7.32
N PRO A 42 -15.25 -0.48 6.89
CA PRO A 42 -15.98 -1.57 7.53
C PRO A 42 -15.15 -2.86 7.58
N LEU A 43 -15.22 -3.59 8.70
CA LEU A 43 -14.46 -4.85 8.93
C LEU A 43 -14.65 -5.90 7.82
N GLN A 44 -15.75 -5.83 7.06
CA GLN A 44 -16.01 -6.69 5.90
C GLN A 44 -14.97 -6.55 4.78
N TYR A 45 -14.22 -5.44 4.72
CA TYR A 45 -13.20 -5.21 3.69
C TYR A 45 -11.80 -5.70 4.10
N VAL A 46 -11.60 -6.04 5.38
CA VAL A 46 -10.32 -6.55 5.89
C VAL A 46 -9.82 -7.76 5.08
N PRO A 47 -10.63 -8.79 4.78
CA PRO A 47 -10.14 -9.96 4.03
C PRO A 47 -9.67 -9.61 2.61
N LEU A 48 -10.38 -8.70 1.93
CA LEU A 48 -10.02 -8.23 0.61
C LEU A 48 -8.71 -7.44 0.66
N LEU A 49 -8.58 -6.54 1.64
CA LEU A 49 -7.37 -5.74 1.85
C LEU A 49 -6.16 -6.63 2.19
N THR A 50 -6.34 -7.65 3.03
CA THR A 50 -5.32 -8.66 3.30
C THR A 50 -4.91 -9.40 2.03
N ALA A 51 -5.86 -9.76 1.15
CA ALA A 51 -5.52 -10.42 -0.11
C ALA A 51 -4.76 -9.48 -1.07
N VAL A 52 -5.17 -8.20 -1.15
CA VAL A 52 -4.56 -7.19 -2.01
C VAL A 52 -3.15 -6.81 -1.54
N TYR A 53 -2.95 -6.63 -0.24
CA TYR A 53 -1.66 -6.26 0.35
C TYR A 53 -0.81 -7.45 0.81
N GLY A 54 -1.33 -8.68 0.72
CA GLY A 54 -0.65 -9.90 1.15
C GLY A 54 0.78 -10.05 0.60
N PRO A 55 1.03 -9.82 -0.70
CA PRO A 55 2.38 -9.85 -1.24
C PRO A 55 3.31 -8.81 -0.61
N LEU A 56 2.80 -7.60 -0.34
CA LEU A 56 3.58 -6.53 0.29
C LEU A 56 3.90 -6.88 1.75
N VAL A 57 2.92 -7.37 2.50
CA VAL A 57 3.09 -7.87 3.88
C VAL A 57 4.12 -8.99 3.92
N TRP A 58 4.06 -9.93 2.98
CA TRP A 58 5.02 -11.02 2.88
C TRP A 58 6.46 -10.52 2.65
N VAL A 59 6.65 -9.49 1.82
CA VAL A 59 7.99 -8.90 1.61
C VAL A 59 8.48 -8.19 2.87
N ILE A 60 7.59 -7.46 3.56
CA ILE A 60 7.93 -6.75 4.81
C ILE A 60 8.39 -7.74 5.89
N ASP A 61 7.68 -8.85 6.06
CA ASP A 61 8.00 -9.91 7.04
C ASP A 61 9.39 -10.55 6.80
N ARG A 62 9.85 -10.58 5.55
CA ARG A 62 11.16 -11.15 5.18
C ARG A 62 12.32 -10.18 5.32
N VAL A 63 12.06 -8.88 5.46
CA VAL A 63 13.09 -7.85 5.46
C VAL A 63 12.91 -6.96 6.70
N PRO A 64 13.68 -7.19 7.78
CA PRO A 64 13.50 -6.50 9.07
C PRO A 64 13.63 -4.98 9.01
N PHE A 65 14.35 -4.48 8.00
CA PHE A 65 14.45 -3.05 7.74
C PHE A 65 13.13 -2.46 7.23
N LEU A 66 12.42 -3.18 6.35
CA LEU A 66 11.17 -2.70 5.77
C LEU A 66 10.06 -2.59 6.81
N GLU A 67 10.03 -3.48 7.80
CA GLU A 67 9.08 -3.42 8.91
C GLU A 67 9.13 -2.05 9.61
N LYS A 68 10.32 -1.61 10.01
CA LYS A 68 10.52 -0.31 10.69
C LYS A 68 10.16 0.87 9.80
N VAL A 69 10.45 0.79 8.50
CA VAL A 69 10.12 1.84 7.54
C VAL A 69 8.61 1.94 7.34
N VAL A 70 7.93 0.81 7.20
CA VAL A 70 6.49 0.75 7.00
C VAL A 70 5.73 1.16 8.26
N GLN A 71 6.19 0.77 9.45
CA GLN A 71 5.61 1.25 10.72
C GLN A 71 5.65 2.78 10.81
N ARG A 72 6.82 3.40 10.61
CA ARG A 72 6.93 4.87 10.59
C ARG A 72 6.06 5.51 9.53
N TYR A 73 5.90 4.85 8.38
CA TYR A 73 5.05 5.35 7.31
C TYR A 73 3.57 5.33 7.71
N ILE A 74 3.10 4.24 8.34
CA ILE A 74 1.74 4.14 8.86
C ILE A 74 1.51 5.20 9.96
N GLU A 75 2.44 5.33 10.90
CA GLU A 75 2.41 6.37 11.95
C GLU A 75 2.31 7.77 11.34
N PHE A 76 3.12 8.07 10.32
CA PHE A 76 3.05 9.34 9.60
C PHE A 76 1.68 9.57 8.92
N CYS A 77 1.08 8.52 8.37
CA CYS A 77 -0.23 8.59 7.73
C CYS A 77 -1.40 8.63 8.72
N SER A 78 -1.18 8.30 9.99
CA SER A 78 -2.21 8.23 11.02
C SER A 78 -1.65 8.61 12.39
N PRO A 79 -1.44 9.92 12.62
CA PRO A 79 -0.86 10.43 13.87
C PRO A 79 -1.72 10.15 15.11
N ASP A 80 -3.00 9.82 14.95
CA ASP A 80 -3.91 9.43 16.05
C ASP A 80 -3.55 8.06 16.69
N PHE A 81 -2.55 7.35 16.17
CA PHE A 81 -2.10 6.05 16.65
C PHE A 81 -1.51 6.07 18.07
N GLU A 82 -0.96 7.19 18.56
CA GLU A 82 -0.37 7.29 19.90
C GLU A 82 -1.36 7.14 21.08
N HIS A 83 -2.67 6.98 20.84
CA HIS A 83 -3.68 6.92 21.91
C HIS A 83 -4.50 5.62 21.96
N ALA A 84 -4.17 4.60 21.16
CA ALA A 84 -4.79 3.29 21.34
C ALA A 84 -4.03 2.50 22.41
N PRO A 85 -4.61 2.24 23.61
CA PRO A 85 -3.97 1.39 24.60
C PRO A 85 -3.80 -0.01 24.00
N ALA A 86 -2.58 -0.55 24.12
CA ALA A 86 -2.32 -1.96 23.84
C ALA A 86 -3.24 -2.84 24.71
N PRO A 87 -3.75 -3.97 24.19
CA PRO A 87 -4.49 -4.94 24.99
C PRO A 87 -3.60 -5.60 26.05
#